data_AF-A0A1J9Q6H5-F1
#
_entry.id   AF-A0A1J9Q6H5-F1
#
_cell.length_a   1.000
_cell.length_b   1.000
_cell.length_c   1.000
_cell.angle_alpha   90.00
_cell.angle_beta   90.00
_cell.angle_gamma   90.00
#
_symmetry.space_group_name_H-M   'P 1'
#
loop_
_entity.id
_entity.type
_entity.pdbx_description
1 polymer ?
#
loop_
_entity_poly.entity_id
_entity_poly.type
_entity_poly.pdbx_seq_one_letter_code
_entity_poly.pdbx_strand_id
1 'polypeptide(L)'
;MKPRNDVPSDIRRDLYRESQHRAERRSKKASSLPGTGVPYPPISINVLPTQTSNASMVAASLEPSASIEPLVIPGARDAAVRDYCKWLESKVIDETYKADIRKACEVTLAHHLDLELVFEDQDPNFFMEQGVKRGTARRFVRDIREWAAYVSRDAPGEEFCQDILEDD
;
A
#
# COMPACT_ATOMS: atom_id res chain seq x y z
N MET A 1 -11.39 30.31 25.69
CA MET A 1 -10.41 29.67 24.77
C MET A 1 -9.00 30.04 25.18
N LYS A 2 -8.13 29.07 25.42
CA LYS A 2 -6.70 29.29 25.73
C LYS A 2 -5.90 28.88 24.49
N PRO A 3 -5.03 29.73 23.94
CA PRO A 3 -4.27 29.39 22.74
C PRO A 3 -3.33 28.22 23.07
N ARG A 4 -3.34 27.19 22.21
CA ARG A 4 -2.45 26.04 22.33
C ARG A 4 -1.02 26.57 22.19
N ASN A 5 -0.24 26.45 23.26
CA ASN A 5 1.20 26.69 23.23
C ASN A 5 1.82 25.57 22.39
N ASP A 6 2.01 25.88 21.12
CA ASP A 6 2.66 24.99 20.17
C ASP A 6 4.09 24.68 20.62
N VAL A 7 4.32 23.38 20.76
CA VAL A 7 5.59 22.71 21.04
C VAL A 7 6.15 22.95 22.46
N PRO A 8 6.10 21.91 23.33
CA PRO A 8 6.81 21.89 24.61
C PRO A 8 8.28 22.29 24.49
N SER A 9 8.81 23.00 25.50
CA SER A 9 10.19 23.51 25.54
C SER A 9 11.25 22.45 25.27
N ASP A 10 10.93 21.21 25.63
CA ASP A 10 11.87 20.09 25.63
C ASP A 10 12.08 19.60 24.19
N ILE A 11 11.01 19.57 23.39
CA ILE A 11 11.07 19.25 21.97
C ILE A 11 11.88 20.29 21.20
N ARG A 12 11.71 21.58 21.53
CA ARG A 12 12.52 22.65 20.91
C ARG A 12 14.01 22.46 21.23
N ARG A 13 14.34 22.14 22.48
CA ARG A 13 15.72 21.91 22.93
C ARG A 13 16.37 20.75 22.20
N ASP A 14 15.65 19.65 22.02
CA ASP A 14 16.16 18.45 21.36
C ASP A 14 16.40 18.69 19.86
N LEU A 15 15.51 19.42 19.18
CA LEU A 15 15.68 19.80 17.78
C LEU A 15 16.95 20.64 17.57
N TYR A 16 17.21 21.60 18.47
CA TYR A 16 18.44 22.41 18.43
C TYR A 16 19.70 21.55 18.62
N ARG A 17 19.67 20.59 19.56
CA ARG A 17 20.80 19.69 19.81
C ARG A 17 21.09 18.80 18.59
N GLU A 18 20.07 18.22 17.98
CA GLU A 18 20.20 17.40 16.76
C GLU A 18 20.78 18.21 15.59
N SER A 19 20.31 19.46 15.41
CA SER A 19 20.79 20.35 14.36
C SER A 19 22.28 20.68 14.49
N GLN A 20 22.77 20.89 15.71
CA GLN A 20 24.19 21.13 15.98
C GLN A 20 25.03 19.88 15.71
N HIS A 21 24.59 18.70 16.16
CA HIS A 21 25.28 17.44 15.86
C HIS A 21 25.38 17.15 14.36
N ARG A 22 24.33 17.45 13.58
CA ARG A 22 24.37 17.34 12.11
C ARG A 22 25.35 18.32 11.48
N ALA A 23 25.41 19.56 11.97
CA ALA A 23 26.34 20.57 11.47
C ALA A 23 27.80 20.20 11.77
N GLU A 24 28.09 19.69 12.96
CA GLU A 24 29.43 19.21 13.33
C GLU A 24 29.88 18.01 12.50
N ARG A 25 28.98 17.04 12.26
CA ARG A 25 29.26 15.89 11.38
C ARG A 25 29.54 16.32 9.94
N ARG A 26 28.86 17.36 9.46
CA ARG A 26 29.11 17.95 8.13
C ARG A 26 30.39 18.78 8.09
N SER A 27 30.72 19.51 9.15
CA SER A 27 31.94 20.34 9.23
C SER A 27 33.21 19.50 9.36
N LYS A 28 33.17 18.37 10.07
CA LYS A 28 34.29 17.41 10.16
C LYS A 28 34.61 16.71 8.82
N LYS A 29 33.73 16.80 7.81
CA LYS A 29 33.98 16.27 6.45
C LYS A 29 34.53 17.32 5.47
N ALA A 30 34.79 18.54 5.94
CA ALA A 30 35.31 19.65 5.13
C ALA A 30 36.70 20.17 5.57
N SER A 31 37.39 19.50 6.52
CA SER A 31 38.70 19.96 7.02
C SER A 31 39.73 18.85 7.28
N SER A 32 39.70 17.75 6.53
CA SER A 32 40.78 16.75 6.55
C SER A 32 41.49 16.68 5.19
N LEU A 33 42.54 17.49 5.02
CA LEU A 33 43.65 17.15 4.13
C LEU A 33 44.33 15.90 4.72
N PRO A 34 44.39 14.76 4.03
CA PRO A 34 45.09 13.58 4.50
C PRO A 34 46.56 13.67 4.09
N GLY A 35 47.42 13.92 5.07
CA GLY A 35 48.84 13.60 4.96
C GLY A 35 49.05 12.13 5.31
N THR A 36 49.75 11.43 4.42
CA THR A 36 50.37 10.09 4.57
C THR A 36 49.47 8.85 4.53
N GLY A 37 49.62 8.09 3.43
CA GLY A 37 49.56 6.62 3.46
C GLY A 37 48.62 5.95 2.46
N VAL A 38 49.23 5.29 1.46
CA VAL A 38 48.66 4.33 0.48
C VAL A 38 48.13 4.95 -0.84
N PRO A 39 48.81 4.73 -1.99
CA PRO A 39 48.34 5.19 -3.28
C PRO A 39 47.26 4.26 -3.82
N TYR A 40 46.02 4.75 -3.90
CA TYR A 40 45.00 4.12 -4.71
C TYR A 40 45.30 4.42 -6.19
N PRO A 41 45.29 3.42 -7.09
CA PRO A 41 45.49 3.70 -8.50
C PRO A 41 44.30 4.50 -9.06
N PRO A 42 44.53 5.46 -9.96
CA PRO A 42 43.44 6.17 -10.63
C PRO A 42 42.63 5.20 -11.50
N ILE A 43 41.32 5.15 -11.29
CA ILE A 43 40.42 4.37 -12.17
C ILE A 43 40.23 5.17 -13.47
N SER A 44 40.90 4.76 -14.53
CA SER A 44 40.68 5.25 -15.89
C SER A 44 39.50 4.51 -16.52
N ILE A 45 38.37 5.19 -16.73
CA ILE A 45 37.24 4.63 -17.47
C ILE A 45 37.48 4.88 -18.97
N ASN A 46 38.10 3.91 -19.65
CA ASN A 46 38.15 3.92 -21.11
C ASN A 46 36.76 3.57 -21.65
N VAL A 47 36.06 4.56 -22.20
CA VAL A 47 34.83 4.36 -22.96
C VAL A 47 35.22 4.16 -24.43
N LEU A 48 35.22 2.91 -24.91
CA LEU A 48 35.20 2.61 -26.34
C LEU A 48 34.05 1.64 -26.65
N PRO A 49 33.22 1.91 -27.67
CA PRO A 49 32.04 1.11 -27.98
C PRO A 49 32.42 -0.02 -28.92
N THR A 50 32.32 -1.29 -28.52
CA THR A 50 32.29 -2.39 -29.49
C THR A 50 31.51 -3.59 -28.97
N GLN A 51 30.32 -3.73 -29.57
CA GLN A 51 29.56 -4.92 -29.99
C GLN A 51 30.03 -6.33 -29.61
N THR A 52 29.05 -7.26 -29.70
CA THR A 52 29.08 -8.74 -29.74
C THR A 52 29.35 -9.43 -28.39
N SER A 53 28.60 -10.43 -27.90
CA SER A 53 27.63 -11.36 -28.49
C SER A 53 26.68 -11.91 -27.42
N ASN A 54 25.40 -12.06 -27.76
CA ASN A 54 24.45 -13.09 -27.33
C ASN A 54 24.40 -13.52 -25.85
N ALA A 55 23.52 -12.87 -25.08
CA ALA A 55 22.68 -13.55 -24.10
C ALA A 55 21.33 -12.84 -24.08
N SER A 56 20.30 -13.50 -24.60
CA SER A 56 18.91 -13.05 -24.51
C SER A 56 18.48 -13.13 -23.05
N MET A 57 18.78 -12.09 -22.29
CA MET A 57 18.11 -11.84 -21.03
C MET A 57 16.97 -10.90 -21.36
N VAL A 58 15.77 -11.47 -21.42
CA VAL A 58 14.54 -10.69 -21.39
C VAL A 58 14.58 -9.91 -20.08
N ALA A 59 15.05 -8.67 -20.15
CA ALA A 59 14.79 -7.68 -19.13
C ALA A 59 13.27 -7.56 -19.11
N ALA A 60 12.63 -8.22 -18.14
CA ALA A 60 11.26 -7.91 -17.81
C ALA A 60 11.25 -6.42 -17.50
N SER A 61 10.68 -5.63 -18.41
CA SER A 61 10.29 -4.26 -18.13
C SER A 61 9.37 -4.37 -16.92
N LEU A 62 9.90 -4.07 -15.74
CA LEU A 62 9.09 -3.72 -14.59
C LEU A 62 8.48 -2.37 -14.97
N GLU A 63 7.41 -2.45 -15.76
CA GLU A 63 6.54 -1.31 -16.00
C GLU A 63 6.22 -0.72 -14.63
N PRO A 64 6.33 0.60 -14.45
CA PRO A 64 5.91 1.24 -13.21
C PRO A 64 4.45 0.82 -13.01
N SER A 65 4.20 0.01 -11.98
CA SER A 65 2.85 -0.29 -11.53
C SER A 65 2.15 1.06 -11.42
N ALA A 66 1.13 1.28 -12.25
CA ALA A 66 0.29 2.46 -12.19
C ALA A 66 0.00 2.68 -10.71
N SER A 67 0.37 3.85 -10.16
CA SER A 67 0.30 4.09 -8.73
C SER A 67 -1.13 3.81 -8.27
N ILE A 68 -1.33 2.64 -7.65
CA ILE A 68 -2.65 2.24 -7.18
C ILE A 68 -2.88 3.13 -5.97
N GLU A 69 -3.80 4.09 -6.12
CA GLU A 69 -4.22 4.90 -4.97
C GLU A 69 -4.71 3.97 -3.86
N PRO A 70 -4.24 4.18 -2.61
CA PRO A 70 -4.68 3.38 -1.48
C PRO A 70 -6.20 3.35 -1.39
N LEU A 71 -6.76 2.15 -1.32
CA LEU A 71 -8.19 1.96 -1.12
C LEU A 71 -8.47 1.91 0.38
N VAL A 72 -9.40 2.73 0.86
CA VAL A 72 -9.86 2.71 2.25
C VAL A 72 -11.29 2.22 2.28
N ILE A 73 -11.56 1.12 2.97
CA ILE A 73 -12.88 0.52 3.11
C ILE A 73 -13.33 0.70 4.57
N PRO A 74 -14.46 1.38 4.83
CA PRO A 74 -14.93 1.59 6.19
C PRO A 74 -15.44 0.28 6.82
N GLY A 75 -15.37 0.21 8.15
CA GLY A 75 -15.92 -0.89 8.95
C GLY A 75 -14.91 -2.01 9.26
N ALA A 76 -15.44 -3.12 9.78
CA ALA A 76 -14.63 -4.30 10.11
C ALA A 76 -14.22 -5.04 8.82
N ARG A 77 -12.93 -5.38 8.72
CA ARG A 77 -12.33 -5.98 7.51
C ARG A 77 -12.99 -7.28 7.07
N ASP A 78 -13.24 -8.18 8.00
CA ASP A 78 -13.87 -9.47 7.74
C ASP A 78 -15.37 -9.33 7.39
N ALA A 79 -16.06 -8.37 8.00
CA ALA A 79 -17.42 -8.01 7.63
C ALA A 79 -17.48 -7.44 6.21
N ALA A 80 -16.55 -6.55 5.85
CA ALA A 80 -16.42 -5.97 4.52
C ALA A 80 -16.22 -7.06 3.45
N VAL A 81 -15.36 -8.06 3.71
CA VAL A 81 -15.19 -9.22 2.82
C VAL A 81 -16.53 -9.95 2.61
N ARG A 82 -17.27 -10.25 3.69
CA ARG A 82 -18.57 -10.94 3.59
C ARG A 82 -19.59 -10.15 2.78
N ASP A 83 -19.67 -8.84 3.00
CA ASP A 83 -20.64 -7.99 2.30
C ASP A 83 -20.27 -7.76 0.83
N TYR A 84 -18.98 -7.67 0.53
CA TYR A 84 -18.48 -7.71 -0.85
C TYR A 84 -18.87 -8.99 -1.58
N CYS A 85 -18.68 -10.15 -0.94
CA CYS A 85 -19.05 -11.43 -1.54
C CYS A 85 -20.57 -11.53 -1.80
N LYS A 86 -21.41 -11.06 -0.87
CA LYS A 86 -22.87 -10.97 -1.08
C LYS A 86 -23.21 -10.06 -2.26
N TRP A 87 -22.54 -8.92 -2.37
CA TRP A 87 -22.73 -8.00 -3.48
C TRP A 87 -22.34 -8.63 -4.83
N LEU A 88 -21.22 -9.34 -4.90
CA LEU A 88 -20.83 -10.10 -6.09
C LEU A 88 -21.87 -11.17 -6.46
N GLU A 89 -22.34 -11.95 -5.47
CA GLU A 89 -23.37 -12.98 -5.70
C GLU A 89 -24.68 -12.39 -6.23
N SER A 90 -25.06 -11.19 -5.78
CA SER A 90 -26.28 -10.51 -6.25
C SER A 90 -26.25 -10.16 -7.75
N LYS A 91 -25.04 -10.05 -8.33
CA LYS A 91 -24.83 -9.74 -9.76
C LYS A 91 -24.81 -11.00 -10.65
N VAL A 92 -24.95 -12.19 -10.06
CA VAL A 92 -24.80 -13.46 -10.75
C VAL A 92 -26.06 -14.31 -10.57
N ILE A 93 -26.55 -14.91 -11.67
CA ILE A 93 -27.71 -15.83 -11.63
C ILE A 93 -27.24 -17.28 -11.47
N ASP A 94 -26.13 -17.64 -12.13
CA ASP A 94 -25.61 -19.00 -12.14
C ASP A 94 -25.08 -19.44 -10.77
N GLU A 95 -25.62 -20.54 -10.23
CA GLU A 95 -25.23 -21.04 -8.91
C GLU A 95 -23.81 -21.60 -8.87
N THR A 96 -23.29 -22.14 -9.98
CA THR A 96 -21.90 -22.62 -10.01
C THR A 96 -20.91 -21.46 -9.91
N TYR A 97 -21.26 -20.32 -10.50
CA TYR A 97 -20.49 -19.09 -10.41
C TYR A 97 -20.61 -18.47 -9.01
N LYS A 98 -21.80 -18.46 -8.39
CA LYS A 98 -21.92 -18.08 -6.96
C LYS A 98 -21.09 -18.97 -6.04
N ALA A 99 -21.06 -20.28 -6.28
CA ALA A 99 -20.21 -21.19 -5.51
C ALA A 99 -18.72 -20.85 -5.64
N ASP A 100 -18.25 -20.48 -6.83
CA ASP A 100 -16.86 -20.00 -7.01
C ASP A 100 -16.60 -18.68 -6.26
N ILE A 101 -17.58 -17.77 -6.20
CA ILE A 101 -17.47 -16.51 -5.42
C ILE A 101 -17.38 -16.81 -3.92
N ARG A 102 -18.25 -17.70 -3.41
CA ARG A 102 -18.21 -18.14 -1.99
C ARG A 102 -16.87 -18.75 -1.64
N LYS A 103 -16.31 -19.57 -2.52
CA LYS A 103 -14.97 -20.14 -2.35
C LYS A 103 -13.88 -19.08 -2.28
N ALA A 104 -13.90 -18.07 -3.17
CA ALA A 104 -12.95 -16.95 -3.09
C ALA A 104 -13.10 -16.18 -1.77
N CYS A 105 -14.33 -16.03 -1.27
CA CYS A 105 -14.64 -15.44 0.02
C CYS A 105 -13.99 -16.23 1.18
N GLU A 106 -14.20 -17.55 1.20
CA GLU A 106 -13.66 -18.45 2.21
C GLU A 106 -12.13 -18.43 2.21
N VAL A 107 -11.51 -18.48 1.04
CA VAL A 107 -10.04 -18.36 0.88
C VAL A 107 -9.54 -17.04 1.46
N THR A 108 -10.18 -15.92 1.14
CA THR A 108 -9.80 -14.59 1.65
C THR A 108 -9.80 -14.57 3.18
N LEU A 109 -10.89 -15.03 3.78
CA LEU A 109 -11.06 -15.05 5.24
C LEU A 109 -10.12 -16.06 5.93
N ALA A 110 -9.91 -17.24 5.34
CA ALA A 110 -9.05 -18.29 5.89
C ALA A 110 -7.58 -17.88 5.91
N HIS A 111 -7.15 -17.05 4.95
CA HIS A 111 -5.80 -16.51 4.89
C HIS A 111 -5.64 -15.17 5.63
N HIS A 112 -6.68 -14.72 6.36
CA HIS A 112 -6.72 -13.42 7.04
C HIS A 112 -6.42 -12.23 6.13
N LEU A 113 -6.79 -12.35 4.85
CA LEU A 113 -6.73 -11.25 3.90
C LEU A 113 -7.97 -10.36 4.07
N ASP A 114 -7.79 -9.07 3.83
CA ASP A 114 -8.87 -8.11 3.68
C ASP A 114 -8.91 -7.57 2.24
N LEU A 115 -9.97 -6.83 1.91
CA LEU A 115 -10.15 -6.32 0.55
C LEU A 115 -9.13 -5.25 0.16
N GLU A 116 -8.52 -4.55 1.13
CA GLU A 116 -7.47 -3.56 0.86
C GLU A 116 -6.19 -4.29 0.45
N LEU A 117 -5.80 -5.36 1.17
CA LEU A 117 -4.65 -6.20 0.83
C LEU A 117 -4.84 -6.92 -0.51
N VAL A 118 -6.02 -7.51 -0.76
CA VAL A 118 -6.30 -8.15 -2.06
C VAL A 118 -6.24 -7.14 -3.21
N PHE A 119 -6.68 -5.90 -2.96
CA PHE A 119 -6.61 -4.83 -3.95
C PHE A 119 -5.18 -4.30 -4.15
N GLU A 120 -4.33 -4.33 -3.13
CA GLU A 120 -2.91 -3.97 -3.22
C GLU A 120 -2.13 -5.01 -4.02
N ASP A 121 -2.29 -6.29 -3.72
CA ASP A 121 -1.53 -7.38 -4.35
C ASP A 121 -1.89 -7.61 -5.82
N GLN A 122 -3.14 -7.29 -6.22
CA GLN A 122 -3.66 -7.50 -7.57
C GLN A 122 -3.39 -8.91 -8.15
N ASP A 123 -3.35 -9.94 -7.30
CA ASP A 123 -3.01 -11.30 -7.72
C ASP A 123 -4.23 -12.23 -7.82
N PRO A 124 -4.84 -12.37 -9.01
CA PRO A 124 -5.87 -13.37 -9.22
C PRO A 124 -5.31 -14.81 -9.24
N ASN A 125 -4.01 -15.03 -9.37
CA ASN A 125 -3.44 -16.38 -9.40
C ASN A 125 -3.53 -17.08 -8.05
N PHE A 126 -3.33 -16.34 -6.96
CA PHE A 126 -3.60 -16.82 -5.60
C PHE A 126 -4.94 -17.57 -5.49
N PHE A 127 -6.04 -16.97 -5.96
CA PHE A 127 -7.35 -17.61 -5.93
C PHE A 127 -7.46 -18.81 -6.89
N MET A 128 -6.83 -18.73 -8.06
CA MET A 128 -6.83 -19.84 -9.03
C MET A 128 -6.10 -21.07 -8.48
N GLU A 129 -5.01 -20.89 -7.75
CA GLU A 129 -4.26 -21.97 -7.09
C GLU A 129 -5.09 -22.63 -5.98
N GLN A 130 -5.97 -21.87 -5.33
CA GLN A 130 -6.97 -22.42 -4.40
C GLN A 130 -8.16 -23.06 -5.12
N GLY A 131 -8.17 -23.10 -6.45
CA GLY A 131 -9.18 -23.75 -7.27
C GLY A 131 -10.45 -22.91 -7.49
N VAL A 132 -10.33 -21.58 -7.47
CA VAL A 132 -11.36 -20.66 -7.98
C VAL A 132 -11.19 -20.55 -9.50
N LYS A 133 -12.29 -20.59 -10.26
CA LYS A 133 -12.20 -20.45 -11.73
C LYS A 133 -11.56 -19.11 -12.13
N ARG A 134 -10.74 -19.12 -13.19
CA ARG A 134 -10.02 -17.94 -13.72
C ARG A 134 -10.88 -16.69 -13.89
N GLY A 135 -12.09 -16.85 -14.41
CA GLY A 135 -13.03 -15.73 -14.60
C GLY A 135 -13.43 -15.09 -13.28
N THR A 136 -13.82 -15.92 -12.31
CA THR A 136 -14.19 -15.50 -10.96
C THR A 136 -13.04 -14.83 -10.24
N ALA A 137 -11.84 -15.43 -10.24
CA ALA A 137 -10.66 -14.86 -9.59
C ALA A 137 -10.32 -13.46 -10.11
N ARG A 138 -10.35 -13.26 -11.44
CA ARG A 138 -10.12 -11.94 -12.05
C ARG A 138 -11.18 -10.91 -11.69
N ARG A 139 -12.45 -11.31 -11.67
CA ARG A 139 -13.58 -10.45 -11.30
C ARG A 139 -13.51 -10.08 -9.81
N PHE A 140 -13.18 -11.03 -8.96
CA PHE A 140 -13.05 -10.85 -7.52
C PHE A 140 -11.98 -9.80 -7.16
N VAL A 141 -10.85 -9.76 -7.84
CA VAL A 141 -9.83 -8.71 -7.59
C VAL A 141 -10.26 -7.37 -8.20
N ARG A 142 -10.70 -7.37 -9.46
CA ARG A 142 -10.98 -6.11 -10.19
C ARG A 142 -12.14 -5.33 -9.59
N ASP A 143 -13.20 -6.02 -9.15
CA ASP A 143 -14.46 -5.37 -8.80
C ASP A 143 -14.46 -4.81 -7.36
N ILE A 144 -13.37 -4.99 -6.60
CA ILE A 144 -13.21 -4.43 -5.24
C ILE A 144 -13.35 -2.91 -5.26
N ARG A 145 -12.67 -2.22 -6.19
CA ARG A 145 -12.74 -0.76 -6.31
C ARG A 145 -14.16 -0.29 -6.64
N GLU A 146 -14.89 -1.04 -7.47
CA GLU A 146 -16.29 -0.71 -7.81
C GLU A 146 -17.19 -0.82 -6.58
N TRP A 147 -17.04 -1.90 -5.80
CA TRP A 147 -17.81 -2.09 -4.58
C TRP A 147 -17.47 -1.05 -3.51
N ALA A 148 -16.20 -0.72 -3.31
CA ALA A 148 -15.78 0.31 -2.37
C ALA A 148 -16.39 1.68 -2.71
N ALA A 149 -16.45 2.03 -3.99
CA ALA A 149 -17.12 3.25 -4.46
C ALA A 149 -18.64 3.19 -4.24
N TYR A 150 -19.25 2.01 -4.38
CA TYR A 150 -20.67 1.79 -4.11
C TYR A 150 -21.00 2.03 -2.62
N VAL A 151 -20.28 1.40 -1.70
CA VAL A 151 -20.53 1.56 -0.25
C VAL A 151 -20.19 2.96 0.27
N SER A 152 -19.21 3.64 -0.34
CA SER A 152 -18.88 5.02 0.03
C SER A 152 -19.98 6.02 -0.34
N ARG A 153 -20.81 5.70 -1.34
CA ARG A 153 -21.94 6.53 -1.77
C ARG A 153 -23.21 6.25 -0.96
N ASP A 154 -23.37 5.01 -0.51
CA ASP A 154 -24.55 4.55 0.23
C ASP A 154 -24.40 4.73 1.74
N ALA A 155 -23.22 5.12 2.25
CA ALA A 155 -23.05 5.46 3.66
C ALA A 155 -23.94 6.66 4.02
N PRO A 156 -24.99 6.51 4.86
CA PRO A 156 -25.73 7.66 5.36
C PRO A 156 -24.73 8.50 6.14
N GLY A 157 -24.61 9.78 5.78
CA GLY A 157 -23.84 10.72 6.59
C GLY A 157 -24.31 10.58 8.03
N GLU A 158 -23.39 10.33 8.95
CA GLU A 158 -23.65 10.21 10.37
C GLU A 158 -24.45 11.44 10.84
N GLU A 159 -25.79 11.31 10.91
CA GLU A 159 -26.59 12.25 11.68
C GLU A 159 -26.24 12.01 13.14
N PHE A 160 -25.42 12.92 13.67
CA PHE A 160 -25.19 13.05 15.10
C PHE A 160 -26.55 13.13 15.80
N CYS A 161 -26.92 12.08 16.54
CA CYS A 161 -27.92 12.17 17.59
C CYS A 161 -27.44 13.18 18.63
N GLN A 162 -27.83 14.44 18.48
CA GLN A 162 -27.88 15.39 19.58
C GLN A 162 -29.15 15.09 20.36
N ASP A 163 -29.06 14.11 21.25
CA ASP A 163 -30.09 13.87 22.24
C ASP A 163 -29.52 14.10 23.64
N ILE A 164 -30.23 14.97 24.35
CA ILE A 164 -30.33 15.18 25.80
C ILE A 164 -29.32 16.13 26.46
N LEU A 165 -29.71 17.41 26.52
CA LEU A 165 -29.66 18.17 27.78
C LEU A 165 -31.00 18.91 27.95
N GLU A 166 -31.98 18.24 28.56
CA GLU A 166 -33.06 18.89 29.30
C GLU A 166 -32.89 18.58 30.79
N ASP A 167 -32.93 19.68 31.56
CA ASP A 167 -33.16 19.87 33.01
C ASP A 167 -32.21 19.27 34.07
N ASP A 168 -31.52 20.17 34.79
CA ASP A 168 -31.87 20.60 36.17
C ASP A 168 -31.16 21.92 36.55
#